data_AF-A0A432UXP2-F1
#
_entry.id   AF-A0A432UXP2-F1
#
_cell.length_a   1.000
_cell.length_b   1.000
_cell.length_c   1.000
_cell.angle_alpha   90.00
_cell.angle_beta   90.00
_cell.angle_gamma   90.00
#
_symmetry.space_group_name_H-M   'P 1'
#
loop_
_entity.id
_entity.type
_entity.pdbx_description
1 polymer ?
#
loop_
_entity_poly.entity_id
_entity_poly.type
_entity_poly.pdbx_seq_one_letter_code
_entity_poly.pdbx_strand_id
1 'polypeptide(L)'
;MEKQLITQKNKIGLHQYFRLMPDGWLFVYFLASIPPASYWAYVVSQLYAPYIDAFNEAGFTLMGLLMSAIMVALVFKAWFFSCVTKCTGSLIYERFIK
;
A
#
# COMPACT_ATOMS: atom_id res chain seq x y z
N MET A 1 37.11 8.34 -9.86
CA MET A 1 35.65 8.50 -10.11
C MET A 1 34.87 7.17 -10.07
N GLU A 2 35.47 6.04 -9.66
CA GLU A 2 34.75 4.75 -9.57
C GLU A 2 33.98 4.51 -8.27
N LYS A 3 34.31 5.23 -7.19
CA LYS A 3 33.68 5.01 -5.87
C LYS A 3 32.23 5.49 -5.78
N GLN A 4 31.75 6.35 -6.68
CA GLN A 4 30.35 6.81 -6.66
C GLN A 4 29.37 5.88 -7.40
N LEU A 5 29.86 5.00 -8.28
CA LEU A 5 29.02 4.03 -8.98
C LEU A 5 28.60 2.85 -8.09
N ILE A 6 29.34 2.58 -7.01
CA ILE A 6 29.06 1.46 -6.10
C ILE A 6 28.01 1.84 -5.04
N THR A 7 27.89 3.13 -4.71
CA THR A 7 26.95 3.61 -3.68
C THR A 7 25.50 3.77 -4.18
N GLN A 8 25.23 3.66 -5.48
CA GLN A 8 23.85 3.52 -6.00
C GLN A 8 23.36 2.06 -6.02
N LYS A 9 24.25 1.09 -5.76
CA LYS A 9 23.97 -0.34 -5.97
C LYS A 9 23.11 -0.99 -4.88
N ASN A 10 22.70 -0.28 -3.82
CA ASN A 10 22.15 -0.95 -2.64
C ASN A 10 20.89 -0.35 -2.02
N LYS A 11 20.01 0.20 -2.86
CA LYS A 11 18.57 0.23 -2.61
C LYS A 11 17.88 0.03 -3.94
N ILE A 12 17.84 -1.22 -4.41
CA ILE A 12 16.91 -1.59 -5.48
C ILE A 12 15.52 -1.40 -4.89
N GLY A 13 14.95 -0.22 -5.07
CA GLY A 13 13.62 0.09 -4.57
C GLY A 13 12.62 -0.85 -5.24
N LEU A 14 11.52 -1.16 -4.55
CA LEU A 14 10.42 -1.98 -5.08
C LEU A 14 10.01 -1.55 -6.50
N HIS A 15 10.11 -0.24 -6.78
CA HIS A 15 9.87 0.38 -8.08
C HIS A 15 10.79 -0.13 -9.21
N GLN A 16 12.07 -0.43 -8.95
CA GLN A 16 12.98 -0.99 -9.96
C GLN A 16 12.63 -2.46 -10.26
N TYR A 17 12.18 -3.23 -9.27
CA TYR A 17 11.70 -4.59 -9.49
C TYR A 17 10.44 -4.60 -10.37
N PHE A 18 9.47 -3.71 -10.11
CA PHE A 18 8.31 -3.55 -10.99
C PHE A 18 8.69 -3.06 -12.38
N ARG A 19 9.74 -2.25 -12.51
CA ARG A 19 10.26 -1.79 -13.82
C ARG A 19 11.02 -2.88 -14.59
N LEU A 20 11.46 -3.96 -13.95
CA LEU A 20 12.07 -5.09 -14.65
C LEU A 20 11.04 -6.19 -14.99
N MET A 21 9.80 -6.03 -14.51
CA MET A 21 8.75 -7.01 -14.70
C MET A 21 8.22 -6.99 -16.15
N PRO A 22 7.96 -8.17 -16.76
CA PRO A 22 7.36 -8.25 -18.10
C PRO A 22 5.96 -7.62 -18.10
N ASP A 23 5.59 -6.97 -19.20
CA ASP A 23 4.37 -6.15 -19.26
C ASP A 23 3.08 -6.91 -18.98
N GLY A 24 2.98 -8.15 -19.45
CA GLY A 24 1.83 -9.01 -19.15
C GLY A 24 1.68 -9.31 -17.66
N TRP A 25 2.79 -9.54 -16.95
CA TRP A 25 2.78 -9.75 -15.50
C TRP A 25 2.49 -8.45 -14.74
N LEU A 26 3.02 -7.32 -15.20
CA LEU A 26 2.73 -6.01 -14.63
C LEU A 26 1.23 -5.70 -14.67
N PHE A 27 0.57 -5.99 -15.80
CA PHE A 27 -0.86 -5.80 -15.98
C PHE A 27 -1.70 -6.72 -15.09
N VAL A 28 -1.31 -7.99 -14.98
CA VAL A 28 -1.96 -8.95 -14.06
C VAL A 28 -1.82 -8.50 -12.61
N TYR A 29 -0.64 -8.03 -12.19
CA TYR A 29 -0.44 -7.51 -10.84
C TYR A 29 -1.25 -6.24 -10.56
N PHE A 30 -1.35 -5.35 -11.54
CA PHE A 30 -2.20 -4.16 -11.43
C PHE A 30 -3.67 -4.57 -11.21
N LEU A 31 -4.23 -5.40 -12.09
CA LEU A 31 -5.61 -5.88 -11.95
C LEU A 31 -5.84 -6.65 -10.64
N ALA A 32 -4.91 -7.50 -10.24
CA ALA A 32 -5.01 -8.27 -9.00
C ALA A 32 -4.92 -7.39 -7.74
N SER A 33 -4.27 -6.22 -7.83
CA SER A 33 -4.13 -5.30 -6.69
C SER A 33 -5.36 -4.42 -6.45
N ILE A 34 -6.21 -4.20 -7.46
CA ILE A 34 -7.40 -3.35 -7.35
C ILE A 34 -8.44 -3.91 -6.36
N PRO A 35 -8.87 -5.20 -6.43
CA PRO A 35 -9.83 -5.76 -5.49
C PRO A 35 -9.41 -5.66 -4.02
N PRO A 36 -8.19 -6.05 -3.60
CA PRO A 36 -7.80 -5.94 -2.20
C PRO A 36 -7.66 -4.47 -1.77
N ALA A 37 -7.13 -3.58 -2.62
CA ALA A 37 -7.06 -2.15 -2.28
C ALA A 37 -8.45 -1.57 -2.01
N SER A 38 -9.41 -1.86 -2.90
CA SER A 38 -10.79 -1.37 -2.79
C SER A 38 -11.51 -1.99 -1.58
N TYR A 39 -11.33 -3.29 -1.35
CA TYR A 39 -11.92 -4.01 -0.22
C TYR A 39 -11.44 -3.44 1.12
N TRP A 40 -10.12 -3.30 1.30
CA TRP A 40 -9.59 -2.78 2.56
C TRP A 40 -9.93 -1.31 2.77
N ALA A 41 -10.00 -0.50 1.71
CA ALA A 41 -10.48 0.87 1.80
C ALA A 41 -11.94 0.95 2.26
N TYR A 42 -12.80 0.08 1.71
CA TYR A 42 -14.19 -0.04 2.13
C TYR A 42 -14.31 -0.48 3.60
N VAL A 43 -13.59 -1.53 4.00
CA VAL A 43 -13.57 -2.02 5.38
C VAL A 43 -13.15 -0.91 6.36
N VAL A 44 -12.11 -0.14 6.03
CA VAL A 44 -11.68 1.01 6.84
C VAL A 44 -12.78 2.07 6.91
N SER A 45 -13.45 2.40 5.80
CA SER A 45 -14.53 3.39 5.80
C SER A 45 -15.72 3.00 6.67
N GLN A 46 -16.05 1.71 6.72
CA GLN A 46 -17.14 1.18 7.55
C GLN A 46 -16.75 1.12 9.03
N LEU A 47 -15.49 0.80 9.33
CA LEU A 47 -15.00 0.65 10.71
C LEU A 47 -14.57 1.96 11.36
N TYR A 48 -14.37 3.03 10.59
CA TYR A 48 -13.83 4.29 11.12
C TYR A 48 -14.76 4.97 12.12
N ALA A 49 -16.06 5.09 11.81
CA ALA A 49 -17.04 5.66 12.73
C ALA A 49 -17.18 4.84 14.03
N PRO A 50 -17.44 3.51 14.00
CA PRO A 50 -17.56 2.73 15.22
C PRO A 50 -16.24 2.63 16.01
N TYR A 51 -15.09 2.74 15.35
CA TYR A 51 -13.80 2.84 16.02
C TYR A 51 -13.69 4.13 16.86
N ILE A 52 -14.09 5.28 16.31
CA ILE A 52 -14.03 6.55 17.05
C ILE A 52 -14.95 6.51 18.27
N ASP A 53 -16.15 5.98 18.11
CA ASP A 53 -17.11 5.86 19.21
C ASP A 53 -16.54 4.96 20.32
N ALA A 54 -16.03 3.77 19.96
CA ALA A 54 -15.42 2.85 20.92
C ALA A 54 -14.14 3.41 21.57
N PHE A 55 -13.33 4.17 20.83
CA PHE A 55 -12.12 4.80 21.36
C PHE A 55 -12.46 5.95 22.33
N ASN A 56 -13.49 6.73 22.04
CA ASN A 56 -13.96 7.80 22.92
C ASN A 56 -14.54 7.24 24.22
N GLU A 57 -15.25 6.12 24.17
CA GLU A 57 -15.77 5.44 25.36
C GLU A 57 -14.67 4.76 26.19
N ALA A 58 -13.70 4.11 25.54
CA ALA A 58 -12.62 3.39 26.22
C ALA A 58 -11.47 4.30 26.71
N GLY A 59 -11.26 5.46 26.08
CA GLY A 59 -10.17 6.38 26.38
C GLY A 59 -8.76 5.78 26.22
N PHE A 60 -7.77 6.35 26.93
CA PHE A 60 -6.38 5.86 26.99
C PHE A 60 -6.22 4.62 27.90
N THR A 61 -7.07 3.62 27.71
CA THR A 61 -6.92 2.30 28.35
C THR A 61 -6.19 1.32 27.43
N LEU A 62 -5.72 0.21 27.99
CA LEU A 62 -5.07 -0.87 27.22
C LEU A 62 -5.96 -1.33 26.05
N MET A 63 -7.29 -1.36 26.26
CA MET A 63 -8.25 -1.75 25.23
C MET A 63 -8.32 -0.72 24.09
N GLY A 64 -8.34 0.58 24.40
CA GLY A 64 -8.30 1.64 23.39
C GLY A 64 -7.00 1.61 22.56
N LEU A 65 -5.87 1.29 23.20
CA LEU A 65 -4.57 1.16 22.53
C LEU A 65 -4.52 -0.07 21.60
N LEU A 66 -5.08 -1.20 22.02
CA LEU A 66 -5.24 -2.40 21.19
C LEU A 66 -6.15 -2.15 19.99
N MET A 67 -7.29 -1.49 20.19
CA MET A 67 -8.21 -1.11 19.10
C MET A 67 -7.53 -0.17 18.09
N SER A 68 -6.76 0.81 18.58
CA SER A 68 -5.98 1.72 17.74
C SER A 68 -4.93 0.98 16.92
N ALA A 69 -4.21 0.03 17.53
CA ALA A 69 -3.21 -0.77 16.83
C ALA A 69 -3.83 -1.63 15.71
N ILE A 70 -5.00 -2.23 15.95
CA ILE A 70 -5.75 -2.97 14.94
C ILE A 70 -6.19 -2.03 13.80
N MET A 71 -6.70 -0.85 14.13
CA MET A 71 -7.16 0.11 13.12
C MET A 71 -6.00 0.61 12.24
N VAL A 72 -4.84 0.90 12.84
CA VAL A 72 -3.62 1.25 12.11
C VAL A 72 -3.19 0.10 11.19
N ALA A 73 -3.27 -1.15 11.62
CA ALA A 73 -2.92 -2.29 10.79
C ALA A 73 -3.86 -2.43 9.58
N LEU A 74 -5.16 -2.16 9.74
CA LEU A 74 -6.12 -2.17 8.63
C LEU A 74 -5.86 -1.04 7.63
N VAL A 75 -5.62 0.17 8.13
CA VAL A 75 -5.26 1.32 7.29
C VAL A 75 -3.95 1.05 6.53
N PHE A 76 -2.96 0.44 7.19
CA PHE A 76 -1.70 0.09 6.56
C PHE A 76 -1.87 -0.91 5.41
N LYS A 77 -2.76 -1.91 5.56
CA LYS A 77 -3.11 -2.83 4.48
C LYS A 77 -3.74 -2.08 3.30
N ALA A 78 -4.75 -1.24 3.55
CA ALA A 78 -5.41 -0.45 2.51
C ALA A 78 -4.40 0.45 1.76
N TRP A 79 -3.52 1.11 2.51
CA TRP A 79 -2.47 1.96 1.98
C TRP A 79 -1.45 1.18 1.14
N PHE A 80 -0.97 0.04 1.65
CA PHE A 80 0.01 -0.79 0.95
C PHE A 80 -0.50 -1.24 -0.42
N PHE A 81 -1.70 -1.83 -0.47
CA PHE A 81 -2.29 -2.27 -1.74
C PHE A 81 -2.57 -1.09 -2.68
N SER A 82 -3.04 0.04 -2.15
CA SER A 82 -3.25 1.26 -2.95
C SER A 82 -1.93 1.78 -3.57
N CYS A 83 -0.83 1.73 -2.82
CA CYS A 83 0.50 2.09 -3.33
C CYS A 83 0.97 1.14 -4.42
N VAL A 84 0.74 -0.17 -4.27
CA VAL A 84 1.06 -1.17 -5.31
C VAL A 84 0.25 -0.90 -6.57
N THR A 85 -1.06 -0.65 -6.45
CA THR A 85 -1.94 -0.33 -7.59
C THR A 85 -1.49 0.96 -8.29
N LYS A 86 -1.15 2.02 -7.54
CA LYS A 86 -0.66 3.27 -8.14
C LYS A 86 0.68 3.07 -8.85
N CYS A 87 1.62 2.35 -8.25
CA CYS A 87 2.95 2.13 -8.82
C CYS A 87 2.86 1.28 -10.12
N THR A 88 2.10 0.20 -10.08
CA THR A 88 1.90 -0.66 -11.26
C THR A 88 1.10 0.05 -12.35
N GLY A 89 0.03 0.76 -11.99
CA GLY A 89 -0.78 1.54 -12.92
C GLY A 89 0.00 2.67 -13.61
N SER A 90 0.85 3.39 -12.86
CA SER A 90 1.72 4.44 -13.42
C SER A 90 2.72 3.88 -14.43
N LEU A 91 3.31 2.71 -14.14
CA LEU A 91 4.24 2.04 -15.04
C LEU A 91 3.54 1.50 -16.29
N ILE A 92 2.31 0.98 -16.17
CA ILE A 92 1.49 0.55 -17.32
C ILE A 92 1.18 1.76 -18.21
N TYR A 93 0.73 2.87 -17.62
CA TYR A 93 0.45 4.11 -18.34
C TYR A 93 1.69 4.60 -19.11
N GLU A 94 2.85 4.61 -18.47
CA GLU A 94 4.12 5.01 -19.10
C GLU A 94 4.55 4.10 -20.25
N ARG A 95 4.20 2.81 -20.25
CA ARG A 95 4.64 1.84 -21.27
C ARG A 95 3.67 1.63 -22.42
N PHE A 96 2.36 1.73 -22.16
CA PHE A 96 1.32 1.38 -23.13
C PHE A 96 0.64 2.58 -23.77
N ILE A 97 0.64 3.75 -23.12
CA ILE A 97 -0.15 4.92 -23.57
C ILE A 97 0.73 6.08 -24.04
N LYS A 98 1.99 6.12 -23.58
CA LYS A 98 2.97 7.13 -24.00
C LYS A 98 3.77 6.67 -25.20
#